data_AF-A0AA43D2I2-F1
#
_entry.id   AF-A0AA43D2I2-F1
#
_cell.length_a   1.000
_cell.length_b   1.000
_cell.length_c   1.000
_cell.angle_alpha   90.00
_cell.angle_beta   90.00
_cell.angle_gamma   90.00
#
_symmetry.space_group_name_H-M   'P 1'
#
loop_
_entity.id
_entity.type
_entity.pdbx_description
1 polymer ?
#
loop_
_entity_poly.entity_id
_entity_poly.type
_entity_poly.pdbx_seq_one_letter_code
_entity_poly.pdbx_strand_id
1 'polypeptide(L)'
;GMGLPTTPPHPVIVLLNAACHYTRSLDYPATVEVALSVGRLGRSSLQTHYTLKHIEADAVCGEGYATLVWYDMQAQKSVPLPEQIRAACGVASA
;
A
#
# COMPACT_ATOMS: atom_id res chain seq x y z
N GLY A 1 -22.04 10.48 20.30
CA GLY A 1 -21.52 9.17 20.73
C GLY A 1 -20.33 9.38 21.65
N MET A 2 -20.37 8.83 22.87
CA MET A 2 -19.37 8.67 23.95
C MET A 2 -18.19 9.66 24.21
N GLY A 3 -17.95 10.72 23.43
CA GLY A 3 -16.96 11.76 23.74
C GLY A 3 -15.49 11.30 23.81
N LEU A 4 -15.20 10.05 23.44
CA LEU A 4 -13.84 9.54 23.38
C LEU A 4 -13.09 10.20 22.20
N PRO A 5 -11.82 10.59 22.37
CA PRO A 5 -11.02 11.11 21.27
C PRO A 5 -10.91 10.04 20.18
N THR A 6 -11.52 10.30 19.02
CA THR A 6 -11.49 9.42 17.85
C THR A 6 -10.23 9.62 17.01
N THR A 7 -9.48 10.68 17.31
CA THR A 7 -8.26 11.05 16.59
C THR A 7 -7.05 10.40 17.25
N PRO A 8 -6.28 9.58 16.52
CA PRO A 8 -5.06 8.99 17.03
C PRO A 8 -4.05 10.06 17.45
N PRO A 9 -3.28 9.85 18.54
CA PRO A 9 -2.28 10.80 19.01
C PRO A 9 -0.97 10.77 18.20
N HIS A 10 -0.82 9.80 17.30
CA HIS A 10 0.35 9.62 16.45
C HIS A 10 -0.05 9.63 14.98
N PRO A 11 0.88 9.98 14.05
CA PRO A 11 0.62 9.88 12.63
C PRO A 11 0.10 8.51 12.23
N VAL A 12 -0.82 8.49 11.28
CA VAL A 12 -1.40 7.27 10.71
C VAL A 12 -1.07 7.14 9.25
N ILE A 13 -1.18 5.91 8.75
CA ILE A 13 -1.09 5.61 7.32
C ILE A 13 -2.49 5.78 6.72
N VAL A 14 -2.60 6.62 5.70
CA VAL A 14 -3.81 6.82 4.92
C VAL A 14 -3.60 6.27 3.52
N LEU A 15 -4.57 5.48 3.03
CA LEU A 15 -4.62 5.08 1.64
C LEU A 15 -5.14 6.25 0.80
N LEU A 16 -4.25 6.91 0.06
CA LEU A 16 -4.62 8.05 -0.78
C LEU A 16 -5.29 7.60 -2.08
N ASN A 17 -4.75 6.54 -2.68
CA ASN A 17 -5.34 5.90 -3.85
C ASN A 17 -4.95 4.43 -3.87
N ALA A 18 -5.81 3.64 -4.51
CA ALA A 18 -5.53 2.28 -4.93
C ALA A 18 -6.16 2.05 -6.30
N ALA A 19 -5.45 1.30 -7.14
CA ALA A 19 -5.96 0.82 -8.41
C ALA A 19 -5.55 -0.64 -8.59
N CYS A 20 -6.37 -1.38 -9.31
CA CYS A 20 -6.07 -2.72 -9.79
C CYS A 20 -6.60 -2.83 -11.22
N HIS A 21 -5.76 -3.32 -12.12
CA HIS A 21 -6.13 -3.66 -13.47
C HIS A 21 -6.12 -5.18 -13.60
N TYR A 22 -7.30 -5.76 -13.81
CA TYR A 22 -7.47 -7.18 -14.05
C TYR A 22 -7.37 -7.46 -15.54
N THR A 23 -6.42 -8.31 -15.93
CA THR A 23 -6.19 -8.72 -17.31
C THR A 23 -6.77 -10.09 -17.62
N ARG A 24 -7.14 -10.86 -16.59
CA ARG A 24 -7.84 -12.15 -16.70
C ARG A 24 -8.88 -12.30 -15.60
N SER A 25 -9.95 -13.04 -15.88
CA SER A 25 -10.95 -13.42 -14.89
C SER A 25 -10.34 -14.30 -13.79
N LEU A 26 -10.84 -14.15 -12.57
CA LEU A 26 -10.56 -15.01 -11.43
C LEU A 26 -11.87 -15.63 -10.97
N ASP A 27 -12.04 -16.93 -11.19
CA ASP A 27 -13.25 -17.66 -10.84
C ASP A 27 -13.11 -18.34 -9.47
N TYR A 28 -14.18 -18.36 -8.68
CA TYR A 28 -14.15 -19.00 -7.36
C TYR A 28 -14.27 -20.54 -7.48
N PRO A 29 -13.50 -21.32 -6.70
CA PRO A 29 -12.36 -20.90 -5.89
C PRO A 29 -11.09 -20.80 -6.74
N ALA A 30 -10.36 -19.69 -6.63
CA ALA A 30 -9.02 -19.53 -7.19
C ALA A 30 -8.04 -19.19 -6.08
N THR A 31 -6.83 -19.75 -6.16
CA THR A 31 -5.71 -19.36 -5.30
C THR A 31 -4.74 -18.50 -6.10
N VAL A 32 -4.42 -17.32 -5.57
CA VAL A 32 -3.49 -16.37 -6.19
C VAL A 32 -2.29 -16.10 -5.29
N GLU A 33 -1.12 -15.99 -5.90
CA GLU A 33 0.06 -15.40 -5.27
C GLU A 33 0.04 -13.89 -5.48
N VAL A 34 0.29 -13.12 -4.41
CA VAL A 34 0.40 -11.67 -4.44
C VAL A 34 1.84 -11.28 -4.18
N ALA A 35 2.53 -10.79 -5.21
CA ALA A 35 3.85 -10.21 -5.03
C ALA A 35 3.70 -8.71 -4.81
N LEU A 36 4.21 -8.20 -3.68
CA LEU A 36 4.19 -6.77 -3.33
C LEU A 36 5.61 -6.21 -3.40
N SER A 37 5.76 -5.06 -4.02
CA SER A 37 7.02 -4.35 -4.17
C SER A 37 6.88 -2.88 -3.80
N VAL A 38 8.00 -2.30 -3.36
CA VAL A 38 8.10 -0.86 -3.11
C VAL A 38 8.27 -0.15 -4.45
N GLY A 39 7.39 0.81 -4.71
CA GLY A 39 7.50 1.73 -5.84
C GLY A 39 8.22 3.02 -5.41
N ARG A 40 7.69 4.16 -5.86
CA ARG A 40 8.27 5.47 -5.52
C ARG A 40 8.18 5.78 -4.02
N LEU A 41 9.33 6.08 -3.42
CA LEU A 41 9.44 6.61 -2.06
C LEU A 41 9.48 8.15 -2.06
N GLY A 42 8.48 8.78 -1.44
CA GLY A 42 8.37 10.23 -1.30
C GLY A 42 8.88 10.77 0.05
N ARG A 43 8.62 12.06 0.30
CA ARG A 43 8.89 12.68 1.61
C ARG A 43 7.91 12.18 2.68
N SER A 44 6.63 12.13 2.33
CA SER A 44 5.49 11.76 3.20
C SER A 44 4.63 10.63 2.63
N SER A 45 5.00 10.07 1.47
CA SER A 45 4.26 9.01 0.78
C SER A 45 5.13 7.81 0.38
N LEU A 46 4.50 6.65 0.30
CA LEU A 46 5.06 5.41 -0.24
C LEU A 46 4.10 4.88 -1.29
N GLN A 47 4.58 4.72 -2.53
CA GLN A 47 3.86 3.94 -3.52
C GLN A 47 4.25 2.46 -3.37
N THR A 48 3.27 1.57 -3.45
CA THR A 48 3.47 0.14 -3.60
C THR A 48 2.94 -0.33 -4.95
N HIS A 49 3.53 -1.38 -5.49
CA HIS A 49 3.05 -2.08 -6.67
C HIS A 49 2.84 -3.55 -6.33
N TYR A 50 1.78 -4.16 -6.83
CA TYR A 50 1.51 -5.58 -6.63
C TYR A 50 1.09 -6.26 -7.92
N THR A 51 1.43 -7.53 -8.05
CA THR A 51 0.95 -8.42 -9.11
C THR A 51 0.18 -9.59 -8.52
N LEU A 52 -0.88 -10.00 -9.20
CA LEU A 52 -1.69 -11.16 -8.87
C LEU A 52 -1.38 -12.28 -9.87
N LYS A 53 -0.93 -13.44 -9.38
CA LYS A 53 -0.64 -14.60 -10.21
C LYS A 53 -1.52 -15.77 -9.79
N HIS A 54 -2.34 -16.29 -10.71
CA HIS A 54 -3.10 -17.52 -10.46
C HIS A 54 -2.14 -18.70 -10.39
N ILE A 55 -2.16 -19.43 -9.27
CA ILE A 55 -1.15 -20.48 -9.01
C ILE A 55 -1.30 -21.64 -10.01
N GLU A 56 -2.51 -22.18 -10.18
CA GLU A 56 -2.72 -23.35 -11.05
C GLU A 56 -2.54 -23.05 -12.54
N ALA A 57 -3.00 -21.89 -13.00
CA ALA A 57 -2.86 -21.46 -14.39
C ALA A 57 -1.48 -20.86 -14.72
N ASP A 58 -0.61 -20.70 -13.72
CA ASP A 58 0.72 -20.08 -13.82
C ASP A 58 0.72 -18.74 -14.57
N ALA A 59 -0.33 -17.93 -14.39
CA ALA A 59 -0.58 -16.74 -15.18
C ALA A 59 -0.86 -15.51 -14.32
N VAL A 60 -0.30 -14.36 -14.72
CA VAL A 60 -0.67 -13.06 -14.15
C VAL A 60 -2.10 -12.73 -14.57
N CYS A 61 -2.94 -12.42 -13.59
CA CYS A 61 -4.35 -12.07 -13.78
C CYS A 61 -4.65 -10.62 -13.44
N GLY A 62 -3.74 -9.91 -12.79
CA GLY A 62 -3.86 -8.49 -12.57
C GLY A 62 -2.60 -7.87 -11.96
N GLU A 63 -2.56 -6.55 -12.03
CA GLU A 63 -1.54 -5.73 -11.40
C GLU A 63 -2.19 -4.50 -10.78
N GLY A 64 -1.54 -3.90 -9.80
CA GLY A 64 -2.09 -2.73 -9.17
C GLY A 64 -1.08 -1.96 -8.37
N TYR A 65 -1.50 -0.78 -7.92
CA TYR A 65 -0.69 0.08 -7.10
C TYR A 65 -1.53 0.72 -6.02
N ALA A 66 -0.87 1.09 -4.94
CA ALA A 66 -1.46 1.90 -3.88
C ALA A 66 -0.48 3.01 -3.49
N THR A 67 -1.02 4.18 -3.18
CA THR A 67 -0.25 5.27 -2.59
C THR A 67 -0.65 5.43 -1.13
N LEU A 68 0.30 5.19 -0.24
CA LEU A 68 0.18 5.37 1.18
C LEU A 68 0.77 6.72 1.58
N VAL A 69 0.15 7.41 2.55
CA VAL A 69 0.63 8.69 3.06
C VAL A 69 0.65 8.67 4.57
N TRP A 70 1.69 9.24 5.17
CA TRP A 70 1.74 9.50 6.60
C TRP A 70 1.06 10.82 6.89
N TYR A 71 0.04 10.78 7.76
CA TYR A 71 -0.84 11.90 8.02
C TYR A 71 -1.05 12.11 9.52
N ASP A 72 -0.87 13.34 9.97
CA ASP A 72 -1.23 13.78 11.31
C ASP A 72 -2.69 14.25 11.27
N MET A 73 -3.56 13.48 11.93
CA MET A 73 -5.00 13.75 11.95
C MET A 73 -5.37 14.94 12.83
N GLN A 74 -4.54 15.30 13.82
CA GLN A 74 -4.77 16.46 14.68
C GLN A 74 -4.37 17.74 13.95
N ALA A 75 -3.18 17.76 13.34
CA ALA A 75 -2.67 18.90 12.58
C ALA A 75 -3.21 18.97 11.14
N GLN A 76 -3.99 17.97 10.72
CA GLN A 76 -4.56 17.84 9.38
C GLN A 76 -3.55 18.06 8.25
N LYS A 77 -2.39 17.41 8.35
CA LYS A 77 -1.31 17.58 7.37
C LYS A 77 -0.52 16.30 7.16
N SER A 78 0.04 16.16 5.97
CA SER A 78 1.02 15.12 5.69
C SER A 78 2.29 15.34 6.50
N VAL A 79 2.84 14.28 7.08
CA VAL A 79 4.09 14.29 7.84
C VAL A 79 5.13 13.38 7.18
N PRO A 80 6.43 13.59 7.41
CA PRO A 80 7.46 12.72 6.85
C PRO A 80 7.23 11.25 7.21
N LEU A 81 7.62 10.33 6.31
CA LEU A 81 7.64 8.91 6.68
C LEU A 81 8.56 8.68 7.89
N PRO A 82 8.23 7.73 8.77
CA PRO A 82 9.13 7.25 9.81
C PRO A 82 10.44 6.78 9.20
N GLU A 83 11.54 7.11 9.88
CA GLU A 83 12.89 6.80 9.40
C GLU A 83 13.10 5.30 9.20
N GLN A 84 12.54 4.45 10.07
CA GLN A 84 12.65 2.99 9.90
C GLN A 84 12.03 2.49 8.59
N ILE A 85 10.90 3.07 8.18
CA ILE A 85 10.23 2.72 6.92
C ILE A 85 11.06 3.23 5.75
N ARG A 86 11.55 4.46 5.82
CA ARG A 86 12.45 5.03 4.79
C ARG A 86 13.70 4.18 4.62
N ALA A 87 14.31 3.74 5.71
CA ALA A 87 15.49 2.89 5.70
C ALA A 87 15.17 1.53 5.07
N ALA A 88 14.09 0.87 5.49
CA ALA A 88 13.67 -0.43 4.94
C ALA A 88 13.33 -0.37 3.44
N CYS A 89 12.72 0.72 2.98
CA CYS A 89 12.39 0.94 1.56
C CYS A 89 13.58 1.43 0.72
N GLY A 90 14.59 2.05 1.33
CA GLY A 90 15.80 2.53 0.67
C GLY A 90 16.78 1.41 0.29
N VAL A 91 16.56 0.20 0.81
CA VAL A 91 17.29 -1.02 0.45
C VAL A 91 16.48 -1.80 -0.60
N ALA A 92 16.27 -1.20 -1.77
CA ALA A 92 15.82 -1.99 -2.93
C ALA A 92 17.05 -2.67 -3.53
N SER A 93 17.25 -3.95 -3.20
CA SER A 93 18.22 -4.83 -3.84
C SER A 93 17.97 -4.93 -5.33
N ALA A 94 19.08 -4.96 -6.08
CA ALA A 94 19.18 -5.21 -7.52
C ALA A 94 18.55 -6.54 -7.96
#